data_AF-A0A8T3M7S5-F1
#
_entry.id   AF-A0A8T3M7S5-F1
#
_cell.length_a   1.000
_cell.length_b   1.000
_cell.length_c   1.000
_cell.angle_alpha   90.00
_cell.angle_beta   90.00
_cell.angle_gamma   90.00
#
_symmetry.space_group_name_H-M   'P 1'
#
loop_
_entity.id
_entity.type
_entity.pdbx_description
1 polymer ?
#
loop_
_entity_poly.entity_id
_entity_poly.type
_entity_poly.pdbx_seq_one_letter_code
_entity_poly.pdbx_strand_id
1 'polypeptide(L)'
;IDIDGSLDLVLLGGTWAQVLSADDRARVETRLAAVRAAASDPRAELLVAGRTSSASLRWLERSTASRTRALIEERGLRTIAAGQRPPSSVLGILLERDGPSSLSAHLARLGDAAIIDTRVLLAHRLGADERGWPVPEDRFAADLLLHERITDPWLRELTAAAADAPIPVLLGGHTLVGPGLRLALGAPR
;
A
#
# COMPACT_ATOMS: atom_id res chain seq x y z
N ILE A 1 -7.94 -12.80 8.92
CA ILE A 1 -7.64 -11.61 8.10
C ILE A 1 -8.98 -11.08 7.64
N ASP A 2 -9.26 -9.80 7.88
CA ASP A 2 -10.41 -9.14 7.26
C ASP A 2 -10.07 -8.91 5.78
N ILE A 3 -10.97 -9.27 4.86
CA ILE A 3 -10.72 -9.17 3.42
C ILE A 3 -11.24 -7.81 2.97
N ASP A 4 -10.34 -6.82 2.94
CA ASP A 4 -10.66 -5.43 2.64
C ASP A 4 -10.14 -4.99 1.25
N GLY A 5 -9.24 -5.78 0.63
CA GLY A 5 -8.66 -5.49 -0.69
C GLY A 5 -8.27 -6.74 -1.50
N SER A 6 -8.03 -6.54 -2.79
CA SER A 6 -7.68 -7.64 -3.73
C SER A 6 -6.39 -8.36 -3.35
N LEU A 7 -5.43 -7.59 -2.82
CA LEU A 7 -4.14 -8.09 -2.39
C LEU A 7 -4.29 -9.09 -1.23
N ASP A 8 -5.34 -8.99 -0.42
CA ASP A 8 -5.61 -9.94 0.66
C ASP A 8 -5.87 -11.34 0.08
N LEU A 9 -6.52 -11.44 -1.09
CA LEU A 9 -6.77 -12.71 -1.78
C LEU A 9 -5.47 -13.34 -2.30
N VAL A 10 -4.53 -12.51 -2.80
CA VAL A 10 -3.20 -12.96 -3.22
C VAL A 10 -2.39 -13.42 -2.01
N LEU A 11 -2.42 -12.67 -0.91
CA LEU A 11 -1.70 -13.00 0.32
C LEU A 11 -2.23 -14.27 1.00
N LEU A 12 -3.55 -14.53 0.90
CA LEU A 12 -4.17 -15.74 1.43
C LEU A 12 -3.92 -16.99 0.55
N GLY A 13 -3.66 -16.80 -0.75
CA GLY A 13 -3.32 -17.87 -1.68
C GLY A 13 -4.45 -18.87 -1.94
N GLY A 14 -4.12 -19.99 -2.59
CA GLY A 14 -5.05 -21.10 -2.83
C GLY A 14 -6.22 -20.74 -3.75
N THR A 15 -7.43 -21.18 -3.39
CA THR A 15 -8.66 -20.94 -4.18
C THR A 15 -9.02 -19.46 -4.32
N TRP A 16 -8.59 -18.62 -3.37
CA TRP A 16 -8.89 -17.19 -3.35
C TRP A 16 -8.11 -16.41 -4.41
N ALA A 17 -6.90 -16.88 -4.74
CA ALA A 17 -6.08 -16.30 -5.80
C ALA A 17 -6.54 -16.72 -7.22
N GLN A 18 -7.43 -17.70 -7.36
CA GLN A 18 -7.95 -18.15 -8.66
C GLN A 18 -9.03 -17.23 -9.24
N VAL A 19 -9.54 -16.28 -8.44
CA VAL A 19 -10.47 -15.24 -8.89
C VAL A 19 -9.77 -14.21 -9.80
N LEU A 20 -8.44 -14.12 -9.71
CA LEU A 20 -7.62 -13.26 -10.56
C LEU A 20 -7.15 -14.02 -11.80
N SER A 21 -7.00 -13.30 -12.92
CA SER A 21 -6.30 -13.85 -14.07
C SER A 21 -4.84 -14.19 -13.70
N ALA A 22 -4.25 -15.16 -14.40
CA ALA A 22 -2.87 -15.57 -14.15
C ALA A 22 -1.88 -14.41 -14.31
N ASP A 23 -2.10 -13.54 -15.30
CA ASP A 23 -1.25 -12.39 -15.60
C ASP A 23 -1.35 -11.31 -14.51
N ASP A 24 -2.57 -10.99 -14.06
CA ASP A 24 -2.78 -10.01 -12.99
C ASP A 24 -2.12 -10.46 -11.69
N ARG A 25 -2.26 -11.75 -11.37
CA ARG A 25 -1.62 -12.35 -10.20
C ARG A 25 -0.09 -12.30 -10.30
N ALA A 26 0.46 -12.70 -11.46
CA ALA A 26 1.91 -12.74 -11.67
C ALA A 26 2.58 -11.36 -11.51
N ARG A 27 1.89 -10.28 -11.93
CA ARG A 27 2.36 -8.89 -11.75
C ARG A 27 2.62 -8.58 -10.27
N VAL A 28 1.65 -8.90 -9.42
CA VAL A 28 1.73 -8.63 -7.97
C VAL A 28 2.68 -9.58 -7.27
N GLU A 29 2.69 -10.86 -7.61
CA GLU A 29 3.62 -11.86 -7.05
C GLU A 29 5.08 -11.48 -7.31
N THR A 30 5.38 -10.96 -8.51
CA THR A 30 6.71 -10.45 -8.86
C THR A 30 7.11 -9.28 -7.96
N ARG A 31 6.20 -8.33 -7.73
CA ARG A 31 6.44 -7.18 -6.84
C ARG A 31 6.59 -7.61 -5.39
N LEU A 32 5.76 -8.56 -4.94
CA LEU A 32 5.82 -9.14 -3.60
C LEU A 32 7.17 -9.82 -3.34
N ALA A 33 7.67 -10.60 -4.30
CA ALA A 33 8.99 -11.22 -4.22
C ALA A 33 10.12 -10.19 -4.12
N ALA A 34 10.05 -9.11 -4.91
CA ALA A 34 11.03 -8.03 -4.86
C ALA A 34 10.99 -7.26 -3.53
N VAL A 35 9.80 -6.97 -2.98
CA VAL A 35 9.68 -6.36 -1.63
C VAL A 35 10.24 -7.29 -0.55
N ARG A 36 9.98 -8.61 -0.63
CA ARG A 36 10.56 -9.60 0.30
C ARG A 36 12.08 -9.66 0.22
N ALA A 37 12.64 -9.54 -0.98
CA ALA A 37 14.09 -9.49 -1.18
C ALA A 37 14.68 -8.25 -0.50
N ALA A 38 14.09 -7.07 -0.70
CA ALA A 38 14.52 -5.84 -0.01
C ALA A 38 14.39 -5.97 1.52
N ALA A 39 13.28 -6.53 2.02
CA ALA A 39 13.08 -6.75 3.45
C ALA A 39 14.13 -7.70 4.08
N SER A 40 14.74 -8.57 3.27
CA SER A 40 15.77 -9.52 3.68
C SER A 40 17.20 -8.99 3.50
N ASP A 41 17.38 -7.78 2.95
CA ASP A 41 18.68 -7.15 2.75
C ASP A 41 18.99 -6.14 3.88
N PRO A 42 20.03 -6.36 4.71
CA PRO A 42 20.40 -5.43 5.78
C PRO A 42 20.90 -4.07 5.30
N ARG A 43 21.21 -3.91 4.00
CA ARG A 43 21.58 -2.61 3.42
C ARG A 43 20.37 -1.79 2.95
N ALA A 44 19.23 -2.45 2.75
CA ALA A 44 18.03 -1.82 2.25
C ALA A 44 17.25 -1.07 3.36
N GLU A 45 16.39 -0.14 2.95
CA GLU A 45 15.37 0.51 3.78
C GLU A 45 13.97 0.21 3.22
N LEU A 46 13.14 -0.46 4.00
CA LEU A 46 11.74 -0.73 3.70
C LEU A 46 10.86 0.40 4.24
N LEU A 47 10.15 1.08 3.34
CA LEU A 47 9.12 2.06 3.70
C LEU A 47 7.75 1.38 3.88
N VAL A 48 7.11 1.63 5.01
CA VAL A 48 5.71 1.27 5.25
C VAL A 48 4.93 2.53 5.59
N ALA A 49 3.94 2.88 4.77
CA ALA A 49 3.12 4.08 4.98
C ALA A 49 1.64 3.73 5.06
N GLY A 50 0.98 4.16 6.13
CA GLY A 50 -0.45 3.93 6.32
C GLY A 50 -0.87 3.63 7.74
N ARG A 51 -1.99 2.90 7.88
CA ARG A 51 -2.64 2.59 9.16
C ARG A 51 -1.97 1.45 9.94
N THR A 52 -0.64 1.43 10.01
CA THR A 52 0.14 0.40 10.73
C THR A 52 -0.05 0.52 12.25
N SER A 53 0.04 -0.59 13.00
CA SER A 53 0.00 -0.58 14.47
C SER A 53 1.39 -0.62 15.09
N SER A 54 1.55 -0.18 16.33
CA SER A 54 2.82 -0.34 17.07
C SER A 54 3.26 -1.80 17.17
N ALA A 55 2.32 -2.74 17.25
CA ALA A 55 2.62 -4.17 17.23
C ALA A 55 3.14 -4.65 15.86
N SER A 56 2.64 -4.09 14.76
CA SER A 56 3.12 -4.38 13.41
C SER A 56 4.50 -3.78 13.16
N LEU A 57 4.73 -2.54 13.63
CA LEU A 57 6.04 -1.89 13.57
C LEU A 57 7.09 -2.69 14.36
N ARG A 58 6.79 -3.05 15.61
CA ARG A 58 7.68 -3.90 16.43
C ARG A 58 7.99 -5.23 15.75
N TRP A 59 7.03 -5.79 15.03
CA TRP A 59 7.24 -7.02 14.30
C TRP A 59 8.18 -6.83 13.10
N LEU A 60 8.01 -5.76 12.31
CA LEU A 60 8.93 -5.41 11.21
C LEU A 60 10.36 -5.31 11.71
N GLU A 61 10.59 -4.48 12.74
CA GLU A 61 11.91 -4.24 13.33
C GLU A 61 12.61 -5.53 13.82
N ARG A 62 11.84 -6.57 14.14
CA ARG A 62 12.37 -7.86 14.62
C ARG A 62 12.45 -8.94 13.56
N SER A 63 11.74 -8.80 12.45
CA SER A 63 11.49 -9.90 11.50
C SER A 63 12.03 -9.62 10.10
N THR A 64 12.47 -8.39 9.83
CA THR A 64 13.14 -8.01 8.59
C THR A 64 14.60 -7.68 8.87
N ALA A 65 15.50 -7.97 7.92
CA ALA A 65 16.89 -7.55 8.02
C ALA A 65 17.08 -6.07 7.65
N SER A 66 16.23 -5.55 6.76
CA SER A 66 16.25 -4.16 6.31
C SER A 66 15.98 -3.16 7.43
N ARG A 67 16.48 -1.93 7.26
CA ARG A 67 16.00 -0.78 8.05
C ARG A 67 14.52 -0.55 7.76
N THR A 68 13.78 -0.08 8.76
CA THR A 68 12.35 0.25 8.61
C THR A 68 12.15 1.75 8.68
N ARG A 69 11.52 2.32 7.65
CA ARG A 69 10.95 3.66 7.68
C ARG A 69 9.43 3.53 7.76
N ALA A 70 8.80 4.12 8.77
CA ALA A 70 7.36 4.03 8.95
C ALA A 70 6.71 5.42 8.97
N LEU A 71 5.70 5.62 8.13
CA LEU A 71 4.76 6.75 8.20
C LEU A 71 3.43 6.22 8.72
N ILE A 72 3.22 6.33 10.02
CA ILE A 72 2.02 5.78 10.68
C ILE A 72 0.98 6.87 10.82
N GLU A 73 -0.07 6.78 10.01
CA GLU A 73 -1.06 7.85 9.83
C GLU A 73 -2.48 7.28 9.89
N GLU A 74 -3.44 8.12 10.31
CA GLU A 74 -4.88 7.84 10.22
C GLU A 74 -5.36 6.52 10.85
N ARG A 75 -4.70 6.03 11.90
CA ARG A 75 -5.24 4.94 12.72
C ARG A 75 -6.59 5.38 13.30
N GLY A 76 -7.64 4.59 13.05
CA GLY A 76 -9.01 4.98 13.42
C GLY A 76 -9.75 5.79 12.36
N LEU A 77 -9.24 5.83 11.11
CA LEU A 77 -9.90 6.49 9.98
C LEU A 77 -11.41 6.19 9.87
N ARG A 78 -11.79 4.92 10.05
CA ARG A 78 -13.20 4.47 9.95
C ARG A 78 -14.07 4.90 11.13
N THR A 79 -13.47 5.44 12.19
CA THR A 79 -14.15 5.90 13.42
C THR A 79 -14.11 7.41 13.57
N ILE A 80 -13.73 8.15 12.52
CA ILE A 80 -13.73 9.62 12.55
C ILE A 80 -15.15 10.13 12.77
N ALA A 81 -15.31 11.03 13.75
CA ALA A 81 -16.58 11.65 14.09
C ALA A 81 -16.66 13.10 13.59
N ALA A 82 -17.88 13.63 13.47
CA ALA A 82 -18.11 15.03 13.12
C ALA A 82 -17.35 15.98 14.08
N GLY A 83 -16.68 16.99 13.52
CA GLY A 83 -15.89 17.96 14.28
C GLY A 83 -14.45 17.56 14.57
N GLN A 84 -14.01 16.35 14.20
CA GLN A 84 -12.60 15.99 14.22
C GLN A 84 -11.85 16.57 13.00
N ARG A 85 -10.52 16.66 13.11
CA ARG A 85 -9.68 17.10 12.00
C ARG A 85 -9.84 16.14 10.81
N PRO A 86 -9.82 16.65 9.57
CA PRO A 86 -9.87 15.79 8.39
C PRO A 86 -8.62 14.89 8.32
N PRO A 87 -8.72 13.72 7.66
CA PRO A 87 -7.58 12.83 7.46
C PRO A 87 -6.42 13.55 6.78
N SER A 88 -5.20 13.33 7.25
CA SER A 88 -4.01 13.94 6.67
C SER A 88 -2.87 12.94 6.50
N SER A 89 -2.20 13.00 5.36
CA SER A 89 -1.01 12.19 5.07
C SER A 89 0.13 13.07 4.61
N VAL A 90 1.35 12.80 5.11
CA VAL A 90 2.58 13.43 4.63
C VAL A 90 2.80 13.15 3.14
N LEU A 91 2.59 11.90 2.69
CA LEU A 91 2.63 11.59 1.27
C LEU A 91 1.49 12.31 0.53
N GLY A 92 0.30 12.34 1.12
CA GLY A 92 -0.83 13.12 0.60
C GLY A 92 -0.46 14.59 0.31
N ILE A 93 0.13 15.30 1.28
CA ILE A 93 0.56 16.69 1.16
C ILE A 93 1.57 16.88 0.01
N LEU A 94 2.48 15.93 -0.18
CA LEU A 94 3.44 15.98 -1.28
C LEU A 94 2.73 15.78 -2.64
N LEU A 95 1.77 14.86 -2.71
CA LEU A 95 1.00 14.58 -3.94
C LEU A 95 0.00 15.70 -4.28
N GLU A 96 -0.52 16.43 -3.30
CA GLU A 96 -1.31 17.65 -3.55
C GLU A 96 -0.46 18.73 -4.21
N ARG A 97 0.80 18.87 -3.77
CA ARG A 97 1.74 19.85 -4.32
C ARG A 97 2.28 19.45 -5.70
N ASP A 98 2.68 18.20 -5.86
CA ASP A 98 3.48 17.74 -7.00
C ASP A 98 2.68 16.85 -7.99
N GLY A 99 1.45 16.50 -7.66
CA GLY A 99 0.59 15.60 -8.43
C GLY A 99 0.80 14.12 -8.12
N PRO A 100 -0.15 13.24 -8.49
CA PRO A 100 -0.07 11.80 -8.20
C PRO A 100 1.12 11.10 -8.90
N SER A 101 1.55 11.61 -10.06
CA SER A 101 2.66 11.06 -10.83
C SER A 101 4.03 11.22 -10.14
N SER A 102 4.15 12.12 -9.16
CA SER A 102 5.39 12.33 -8.40
C SER A 102 5.68 11.23 -7.36
N LEU A 103 4.70 10.35 -7.09
CA LEU A 103 4.80 9.31 -6.07
C LEU A 103 6.08 8.49 -6.20
N SER A 104 6.42 8.04 -7.42
CA SER A 104 7.60 7.23 -7.69
C SER A 104 8.90 7.91 -7.21
N ALA A 105 9.05 9.20 -7.51
CA ALA A 105 10.21 9.99 -7.13
C ALA A 105 10.29 10.21 -5.62
N HIS A 106 9.15 10.42 -4.95
CA HIS A 106 9.13 10.52 -3.49
C HIS A 106 9.50 9.20 -2.83
N LEU A 107 8.90 8.07 -3.26
CA LEU A 107 9.17 6.76 -2.69
C LEU A 107 10.63 6.34 -2.89
N ALA A 108 11.19 6.54 -4.08
CA ALA A 108 12.59 6.21 -4.39
C ALA A 108 13.61 6.99 -3.54
N ARG A 109 13.23 8.14 -2.99
CA ARG A 109 14.06 8.92 -2.05
C ARG A 109 13.91 8.45 -0.60
N LEU A 110 12.86 7.71 -0.28
CA LEU A 110 12.48 7.33 1.08
C LEU A 110 12.81 5.87 1.41
N GLY A 111 13.13 5.03 0.43
CA GLY A 111 13.54 3.65 0.67
C GLY A 111 13.85 2.89 -0.61
N ASP A 112 14.24 1.63 -0.43
CA ASP A 112 14.57 0.69 -1.50
C ASP A 112 13.40 -0.24 -1.84
N ALA A 113 12.33 -0.22 -1.04
CA ALA A 113 11.05 -0.86 -1.29
C ALA A 113 9.94 -0.14 -0.50
N ALA A 114 8.69 -0.21 -0.96
CA ALA A 114 7.57 0.45 -0.30
C ALA A 114 6.30 -0.41 -0.20
N ILE A 115 5.59 -0.30 0.92
CA ILE A 115 4.26 -0.87 1.15
C ILE A 115 3.33 0.27 1.59
N ILE A 116 2.33 0.59 0.77
CA ILE A 116 1.52 1.80 0.92
C ILE A 116 0.04 1.45 1.07
N ASP A 117 -0.58 1.96 2.13
CA ASP A 117 -2.04 1.97 2.33
C ASP A 117 -2.67 3.11 1.53
N THR A 118 -3.14 2.82 0.31
CA THR A 118 -3.70 3.83 -0.59
C THR A 118 -4.96 4.49 -0.05
N ARG A 119 -5.66 3.85 0.90
CA ARG A 119 -6.89 4.40 1.49
C ARG A 119 -6.59 5.62 2.36
N VAL A 120 -5.38 5.71 2.93
CA VAL A 120 -4.95 6.93 3.64
C VAL A 120 -4.77 8.10 2.67
N LEU A 121 -4.24 7.84 1.47
CA LEU A 121 -4.08 8.86 0.43
C LEU A 121 -5.43 9.30 -0.15
N LEU A 122 -6.35 8.35 -0.36
CA LEU A 122 -7.72 8.64 -0.78
C LEU A 122 -8.46 9.45 0.30
N ALA A 123 -8.31 9.07 1.57
CA ALA A 123 -8.93 9.78 2.68
C ALA A 123 -8.42 11.21 2.83
N HIS A 124 -7.12 11.41 2.61
CA HIS A 124 -6.52 12.74 2.58
C HIS A 124 -7.14 13.60 1.48
N ARG A 125 -7.21 13.06 0.25
CA ARG A 125 -7.73 13.79 -0.93
C ARG A 125 -9.24 14.05 -0.86
N LEU A 126 -10.03 13.08 -0.40
CA LEU A 126 -11.49 13.05 -0.58
C LEU A 126 -12.27 13.06 0.74
N GLY A 127 -11.58 13.10 1.88
CA GLY A 127 -12.17 12.96 3.21
C GLY A 127 -12.43 11.51 3.61
N ALA A 128 -12.89 11.31 4.85
CA ALA A 128 -13.04 9.98 5.44
C ALA A 128 -14.25 9.17 4.93
N ASP A 129 -15.22 9.81 4.25
CA ASP A 129 -16.41 9.11 3.75
C ASP A 129 -16.09 8.36 2.46
N GLU A 130 -15.97 7.03 2.57
CA GLU A 130 -15.62 6.15 1.45
C GLU A 130 -16.64 6.16 0.30
N ARG A 131 -17.85 6.70 0.51
CA ARG A 131 -18.85 6.89 -0.55
C ARG A 131 -18.40 7.93 -1.58
N GLY A 132 -17.50 8.83 -1.20
CA GLY A 132 -16.90 9.82 -2.11
C GLY A 132 -15.62 9.33 -2.80
N TRP A 133 -15.14 8.13 -2.49
CA TRP A 133 -13.90 7.58 -3.05
C TRP A 133 -14.14 6.93 -4.41
N PRO A 134 -13.07 6.66 -5.20
CA PRO A 134 -13.16 5.81 -6.38
C PRO A 134 -13.87 4.49 -6.06
N VAL A 135 -14.60 3.98 -7.05
CA VAL A 135 -15.41 2.76 -6.92
C VAL A 135 -14.55 1.57 -6.49
N PRO A 136 -15.12 0.56 -5.82
CA PRO A 136 -14.36 -0.59 -5.35
C PRO A 136 -13.50 -1.26 -6.42
N GLU A 137 -13.99 -1.33 -7.67
CA GLU A 137 -13.29 -1.91 -8.82
C GLU A 137 -11.98 -1.17 -9.14
N ASP A 138 -12.00 0.16 -9.13
CA ASP A 138 -10.82 1.00 -9.34
C ASP A 138 -9.80 0.80 -8.20
N ARG A 139 -10.27 0.70 -6.95
CA ARG A 139 -9.40 0.46 -5.79
C ARG A 139 -8.82 -0.96 -5.82
N PHE A 140 -9.60 -1.93 -6.26
CA PHE A 140 -9.17 -3.32 -6.46
C PHE A 140 -8.09 -3.42 -7.55
N ALA A 141 -8.27 -2.72 -8.66
CA ALA A 141 -7.29 -2.63 -9.73
C ALA A 141 -6.00 -1.91 -9.27
N ALA A 142 -6.11 -0.85 -8.45
CA ALA A 142 -4.95 -0.16 -7.86
C ALA A 142 -4.10 -1.08 -6.99
N ASP A 143 -4.74 -1.90 -6.14
CA ASP A 143 -4.07 -2.89 -5.29
C ASP A 143 -3.30 -3.95 -6.10
N LEU A 144 -3.68 -4.18 -7.36
CA LEU A 144 -3.01 -5.10 -8.28
C LEU A 144 -2.04 -4.40 -9.25
N LEU A 145 -1.84 -3.08 -9.13
CA LEU A 145 -1.05 -2.26 -10.05
C LEU A 145 -1.56 -2.29 -11.50
N LEU A 146 -2.88 -2.49 -11.69
CA LEU A 146 -3.56 -2.53 -13.00
C LEU A 146 -4.11 -1.15 -13.37
N HIS A 147 -3.22 -0.16 -13.45
CA HIS A 147 -3.59 1.23 -13.73
C HIS A 147 -4.39 1.39 -15.03
N GLU A 148 -4.14 0.53 -16.02
CA GLU A 148 -4.86 0.48 -17.29
C GLU A 148 -6.36 0.17 -17.15
N ARG A 149 -6.81 -0.35 -16.00
CA ARG A 149 -8.22 -0.69 -15.71
C ARG A 149 -8.91 0.32 -14.78
N ILE A 150 -8.22 1.39 -14.38
CA ILE A 150 -8.73 2.37 -13.42
C ILE A 150 -9.37 3.54 -14.15
N THR A 151 -10.59 3.89 -13.74
CA THR A 151 -11.36 5.00 -14.33
C THR A 151 -11.05 6.34 -13.67
N ASP A 152 -10.93 6.41 -12.33
CA ASP A 152 -10.54 7.64 -11.62
C ASP A 152 -9.15 8.12 -12.07
N PRO A 153 -9.03 9.32 -12.68
CA PRO A 153 -7.77 9.76 -13.28
C PRO A 153 -6.62 9.85 -12.29
N TRP A 154 -6.89 10.34 -11.08
CA TRP A 154 -5.87 10.53 -10.06
C TRP A 154 -5.37 9.19 -9.51
N LEU A 155 -6.27 8.24 -9.23
CA LEU A 155 -5.89 6.91 -8.76
C LEU A 155 -5.16 6.13 -9.85
N ARG A 156 -5.55 6.29 -11.12
CA ARG A 156 -4.84 5.72 -12.27
C ARG A 156 -3.41 6.23 -12.35
N GLU A 157 -3.21 7.55 -12.30
CA GLU A 157 -1.87 8.16 -12.36
C GLU A 157 -1.00 7.74 -11.16
N LEU A 158 -1.58 7.71 -9.96
CA LEU A 158 -0.90 7.24 -8.76
C LEU A 158 -0.47 5.77 -8.88
N THR A 159 -1.36 4.92 -9.39
CA THR A 159 -1.08 3.49 -9.58
C THR A 159 -0.03 3.28 -10.66
N ALA A 160 -0.07 4.04 -11.75
CA ALA A 160 0.95 4.00 -12.80
C ALA A 160 2.32 4.41 -12.23
N ALA A 161 2.38 5.50 -11.46
CA ALA A 161 3.61 5.91 -10.80
C ALA A 161 4.18 4.86 -9.84
N ALA A 162 3.33 4.17 -9.07
CA ALA A 162 3.77 3.06 -8.22
C ALA A 162 4.27 1.85 -9.05
N ALA A 163 3.59 1.54 -10.15
CA ALA A 163 3.98 0.44 -11.04
C ALA A 163 5.32 0.72 -11.73
N ASP A 164 5.56 1.96 -12.17
CA ASP A 164 6.76 2.37 -12.89
C ASP A 164 7.91 2.83 -11.98
N ALA A 165 7.70 2.78 -10.65
CA ALA A 165 8.70 3.18 -9.69
C ALA A 165 10.00 2.34 -9.85
N PRO A 166 11.19 2.98 -9.67
CA PRO A 166 12.48 2.28 -9.77
C PRO A 166 12.73 1.33 -8.60
N ILE A 167 11.88 1.38 -7.56
CA ILE A 167 11.87 0.47 -6.43
C ILE A 167 10.60 -0.40 -6.46
N PRO A 168 10.60 -1.61 -5.89
CA PRO A 168 9.37 -2.38 -5.74
C PRO A 168 8.39 -1.70 -4.78
N VAL A 169 7.15 -1.51 -5.25
CA VAL A 169 6.05 -0.90 -4.49
C VAL A 169 4.87 -1.87 -4.45
N LEU A 170 4.28 -2.04 -3.28
CA LEU A 170 2.98 -2.68 -3.07
C LEU A 170 1.96 -1.62 -2.64
N LEU A 171 0.79 -1.65 -3.28
CA LEU A 171 -0.37 -0.83 -2.92
C LEU A 171 -1.44 -1.72 -2.29
N GLY A 172 -2.14 -1.20 -1.29
CA GLY A 172 -3.20 -1.95 -0.63
C GLY A 172 -4.05 -1.12 0.32
N GLY A 173 -4.89 -1.81 1.10
CA GLY A 173 -5.60 -1.25 2.23
C GLY A 173 -4.91 -1.48 3.57
N HIS A 174 -5.68 -1.29 4.66
CA HIS A 174 -5.20 -1.47 6.03
C HIS A 174 -4.60 -2.87 6.26
N THR A 175 -5.20 -3.91 5.67
CA THR A 175 -4.72 -5.28 5.82
C THR A 175 -3.26 -5.42 5.39
N LEU A 176 -2.87 -4.83 4.25
CA LEU A 176 -1.51 -4.91 3.72
C LEU A 176 -0.45 -4.34 4.69
N VAL A 177 -0.76 -3.21 5.34
CA VAL A 177 0.16 -2.52 6.27
C VAL A 177 -0.05 -2.89 7.74
N GLY A 178 -0.98 -3.81 8.01
CA GLY A 178 -1.40 -4.24 9.35
C GLY A 178 -1.39 -5.77 9.47
N PRO A 179 -2.54 -6.44 9.63
CA PRO A 179 -2.57 -7.88 9.90
C PRO A 179 -2.01 -8.76 8.77
N GLY A 180 -2.13 -8.35 7.52
CA GLY A 180 -1.61 -9.05 6.34
C GLY A 180 -0.12 -8.82 6.07
N LEU A 181 0.51 -7.85 6.73
CA LEU A 181 1.92 -7.51 6.54
C LEU A 181 2.86 -8.70 6.73
N ARG A 182 2.54 -9.57 7.69
CA ARG A 182 3.31 -10.79 7.97
C ARG A 182 3.24 -11.80 6.84
N LEU A 183 2.09 -11.91 6.18
CA LEU A 183 1.95 -12.73 4.99
C LEU A 183 2.66 -12.10 3.80
N ALA A 184 2.58 -10.77 3.68
CA ALA A 184 3.23 -10.04 2.61
C ALA A 184 4.75 -10.23 2.64
N LEU A 185 5.38 -10.15 3.81
CA LEU A 185 6.83 -10.32 3.94
C LEU A 185 7.28 -11.78 4.16
N GLY A 186 6.35 -12.68 4.47
CA GLY A 186 6.66 -14.06 4.82
C GLY A 186 7.13 -14.20 6.29
N ALA A 187 7.19 -15.43 6.79
CA ALA A 187 7.71 -15.69 8.13
C ALA A 187 9.23 -15.42 8.16
N PRO A 188 9.75 -14.75 9.21
CA PRO A 188 11.19 -14.62 9.39
C PRO A 188 11.84 -16.01 9.45
N ARG A 189 13.06 -16.11 8.90
CA ARG A 189 13.96 -17.23 9.22
C ARG A 189 14.48 -17.09 10.65
#